data_AF-A0A3D6CEK6-F1
#
_entry.id   AF-A0A3D6CEK6-F1
#
_cell.length_a   1.000
_cell.length_b   1.000
_cell.length_c   1.000
_cell.angle_alpha   90.00
_cell.angle_beta   90.00
_cell.angle_gamma   90.00
#
_symmetry.space_group_name_H-M   'P 1'
#
loop_
_entity.id
_entity.type
_entity.pdbx_description
1 polymer ?
#
loop_
_entity_poly.entity_id
_entity_poly.type
_entity_poly.pdbx_seq_one_letter_code
_entity_poly.pdbx_strand_id
1 'polypeptide(L)' 'MTDAELATLHSNSKRLMDAGTAAQQKAAEALIPSITAELSARSEAVAAGKAQALALRRANKLKPSPAVAG' A
#
# COMPACT_ATOMS: atom_id res chain seq x y z
N MET A 1 -10.19 0.26 8.06
CA MET A 1 -10.08 0.93 6.75
C MET A 1 -9.11 0.14 5.87
N THR A 2 -9.64 -0.44 4.79
CA THR A 2 -8.94 -1.16 3.75
C THR A 2 -8.26 -0.21 2.77
N ASP A 3 -7.38 -0.73 1.92
CA ASP A 3 -6.67 0.07 0.90
C ASP A 3 -7.63 0.63 -0.14
N ALA A 4 -8.69 -0.11 -0.46
CA ALA A 4 -9.73 0.34 -1.38
C ALA A 4 -10.53 1.52 -0.81
N GLU A 5 -10.85 1.47 0.49
CA GLU A 5 -11.51 2.58 1.19
C GLU A 5 -10.60 3.82 1.24
N LEU A 6 -9.30 3.64 1.49
CA LEU A 6 -8.32 4.74 1.52
C LEU A 6 -8.11 5.38 0.14
N ALA A 7 -8.07 4.57 -0.93
CA ALA A 7 -8.01 5.05 -2.31
C ALA A 7 -9.28 5.81 -2.71
N THR A 8 -10.45 5.33 -2.28
CA THR A 8 -11.73 6.00 -2.49
C THR A 8 -11.77 7.34 -1.77
N LEU A 9 -11.31 7.39 -0.51
CA LEU A 9 -11.19 8.63 0.26
C LEU A 9 -10.26 9.63 -0.43
N HIS A 10 -9.09 9.19 -0.89
CA HIS A 10 -8.16 10.04 -1.65
C HIS A 10 -8.80 10.64 -2.91
N SER A 11 -9.48 9.81 -3.71
CA SER A 11 -10.17 10.26 -4.92
C SER A 11 -11.26 11.28 -4.61
N ASN A 12 -12.05 11.04 -3.55
CA ASN A 12 -13.11 11.96 -3.14
C ASN A 12 -12.55 13.29 -2.64
N SER A 13 -11.48 13.27 -1.82
CA SER A 13 -10.80 14.49 -1.39
C SER A 13 -10.26 15.29 -2.57
N LYS A 14 -9.69 14.63 -3.59
CA LYS A 14 -9.25 15.31 -4.81
C LYS A 14 -10.41 15.99 -5.56
N ARG A 15 -11.54 15.29 -5.73
CA ARG A 15 -12.75 15.89 -6.34
C ARG A 15 -13.26 17.10 -5.56
N LEU A 16 -13.21 17.06 -4.23
CA LEU A 16 -13.60 18.18 -3.38
C LEU A 16 -12.62 19.35 -3.49
N MET A 17 -11.33 19.09 -3.69
CA MET A 17 -10.34 20.13 -3.95
C MET A 17 -10.58 20.82 -5.30
N ASP A 18 -10.97 20.06 -6.33
CA ASP A 18 -11.18 20.59 -7.68
C ASP A 18 -12.53 21.32 -7.83
N ALA A 19 -13.61 20.81 -7.20
CA ALA A 19 -14.98 21.26 -7.47
C ALA A 19 -15.85 21.52 -6.22
N GLY A 20 -15.29 21.40 -5.02
CA GLY A 20 -16.01 21.65 -3.77
C GLY A 20 -16.22 23.12 -3.45
N THR A 21 -17.02 23.40 -2.42
CA THR A 21 -17.11 24.74 -1.82
C THR A 21 -15.78 25.13 -1.19
N ALA A 22 -15.56 26.42 -0.92
CA ALA A 22 -14.33 26.89 -0.26
C ALA A 22 -14.04 26.16 1.07
N ALA A 23 -15.08 25.83 1.85
CA ALA A 23 -14.94 25.05 3.07
C ALA A 23 -14.50 23.59 2.80
N GLN A 24 -15.05 22.97 1.74
CA GLN A 24 -14.69 21.61 1.32
C GLN A 24 -13.28 21.54 0.74
N GLN A 25 -12.89 22.54 -0.06
CA GLN A 25 -11.54 22.66 -0.62
C GLN A 25 -10.51 22.76 0.50
N LYS A 26 -10.74 23.65 1.48
CA LYS A 26 -9.85 23.80 2.65
C LYS A 26 -9.75 22.51 3.48
N ALA A 27 -10.86 21.80 3.66
CA ALA A 27 -10.86 20.52 4.35
C ALA A 27 -10.10 19.44 3.56
N ALA A 28 -10.27 19.40 2.23
CA ALA A 28 -9.56 18.47 1.35
C ALA A 28 -8.05 18.75 1.31
N GLU A 29 -7.66 20.02 1.22
CA GLU A 29 -6.26 20.45 1.26
C GLU A 29 -5.57 20.01 2.56
N ALA A 30 -6.27 20.06 3.69
CA ALA A 30 -5.77 19.56 4.97
C ALA A 30 -5.70 18.01 5.04
N LEU A 31 -6.61 17.29 4.38
CA LEU A 31 -6.68 15.81 4.46
C LEU A 31 -5.73 15.08 3.50
N ILE A 32 -5.53 15.61 2.29
CA ILE A 32 -4.79 14.94 1.20
C ILE A 32 -3.37 14.51 1.62
N PRO A 33 -2.57 15.34 2.31
CA PRO A 33 -1.23 14.94 2.73
C PRO A 33 -1.23 13.70 3.63
N SER A 34 -2.15 13.64 4.60
CA SER A 34 -2.28 12.52 5.54
C SER A 34 -2.72 11.23 4.84
N ILE A 35 -3.68 11.33 3.91
CA ILE A 35 -4.12 10.17 3.10
C ILE A 35 -2.97 9.65 2.23
N THR A 36 -2.21 10.55 1.62
CA THR A 36 -1.07 10.21 0.75
C THR A 36 0.03 9.51 1.54
N ALA A 37 0.35 10.02 2.73
CA ALA A 37 1.33 9.40 3.62
C ALA A 37 0.94 7.97 4.02
N GLU A 38 -0.32 7.74 4.36
CA GLU A 38 -0.83 6.40 4.69
C GLU A 38 -0.77 5.46 3.48
N LEU A 39 -1.15 5.92 2.28
CA LEU A 39 -1.05 5.12 1.06
C LEU A 39 0.41 4.72 0.77
N SER A 40 1.36 5.64 0.94
CA SER A 40 2.79 5.35 0.79
C SER A 40 3.26 4.31 1.79
N ALA A 41 2.99 4.52 3.08
CA ALA A 41 3.39 3.62 4.16
C ALA A 41 2.87 2.19 3.94
N ARG A 42 1.61 2.05 3.49
CA ARG A 42 1.05 0.73 3.15
C ARG A 42 1.71 0.11 1.94
N SER A 43 1.96 0.89 0.89
CA SER A 43 2.63 0.39 -0.31
C SER A 43 4.03 -0.15 0.00
N GLU A 44 4.77 0.55 0.88
CA GLU A 44 6.09 0.16 1.37
C GLU A 44 6.02 -1.13 2.20
N ALA A 45 5.05 -1.24 3.11
CA ALA A 45 4.83 -2.46 3.91
C ALA A 45 4.50 -3.68 3.02
N VAL A 46 3.65 -3.50 2.00
CA VAL A 46 3.33 -4.56 1.03
C VAL A 46 4.55 -4.96 0.22
N ALA A 47 5.35 -3.99 -0.25
CA ALA A 47 6.58 -4.26 -0.99
C ALA A 47 7.59 -5.04 -0.13
N ALA A 48 7.76 -4.65 1.14
CA ALA A 48 8.62 -5.35 2.09
C ALA A 48 8.16 -6.79 2.35
N GLY A 49 6.85 -7.02 2.51
CA GLY A 49 6.28 -8.36 2.67
C GLY A 49 6.49 -9.25 1.44
N LYS A 50 6.32 -8.70 0.23
CA LYS A 50 6.57 -9.43 -1.03
C LYS A 50 8.04 -9.79 -1.20
N ALA A 51 8.96 -8.90 -0.84
CA ALA A 51 10.40 -9.16 -0.88
C ALA A 51 10.79 -10.33 0.04
N GLN A 52 10.27 -10.35 1.27
CA GLN A 52 10.50 -11.45 2.22
C GLN A 52 9.92 -12.78 1.73
N ALA A 53 8.69 -12.77 1.20
CA ALA A 53 8.08 -13.97 0.65
C ALA A 53 8.87 -14.55 -0.54
N LEU A 54 9.44 -13.69 -1.39
CA LEU A 54 10.28 -14.11 -2.51
C LEU A 54 11.62 -14.69 -2.01
N ALA A 55 12.25 -14.07 -1.02
CA ALA A 55 13.48 -14.56 -0.40
C ALA A 55 13.29 -15.96 0.21
N LEU A 56 12.20 -16.17 0.96
CA LEU A 56 11.85 -17.47 1.54
C LEU A 56 11.61 -18.54 0.47
N ARG A 57 10.92 -18.20 -0.63
CA ARG A 57 10.70 -19.12 -1.76
C ARG A 57 12.01 -19.52 -2.43
N ARG A 58 12.96 -18.59 -2.58
CA ARG A 58 14.30 -18.89 -3.13
C ARG A 58 15.12 -19.75 -2.17
N ALA A 59 15.10 -19.46 -0.88
CA ALA A 59 15.79 -20.26 0.13
C ALA A 59 15.26 -21.70 0.20
N ASN A 60 13.94 -21.90 0.11
CA ASN A 60 13.35 -23.24 0.09
C ASN A 60 13.61 -24.03 -1.20
N LYS A 61 13.79 -23.35 -2.35
CA LYS A 61 14.19 -24.01 -3.60
C LYS A 61 15.66 -24.46 -3.63
N LEU A 62 16.51 -23.90 -2.76
CA LEU A 62 17.94 -24.21 -2.70
C LEU A 62 18.30 -25.30 -1.68
N LYS A 63 17.37 -25.81 -0.87
CA LYS A 63 17.62 -27.01 -0.07
C LYS A 63 17.65 -28.22 -1.02
N PRO A 64 18.79 -28.90 -1.21
CA PRO A 64 18.81 -30.15 -1.95
C PRO A 64 17.91 -31.14 -1.21
N SER A 65 17.01 -31.79 -1.94
CA SER A 65 16.36 -32.99 -1.44
C SER A 65 17.47 -33.98 -1.06
N PRO A 66 17.46 -34.60 0.14
CA PRO A 66 18.42 -35.65 0.43
C PRO A 66 18.12 -36.77 -0.57
N ALA A 67 19.03 -36.94 -1.53
CA ALA A 67 19.01 -38.09 -2.41
C ALA A 67 18.98 -39.32 -1.52
N VAL A 68 17.91 -40.11 -1.64
CA VAL A 68 17.81 -41.43 -1.00
C VAL A 68 18.98 -42.24 -1.53
N ALA A 69 19.97 -42.48 -0.67
CA ALA A 69 21.07 -43.40 -0.93
C ALA A 69 20.47 -44.82 -0.87
N GLY A 70 20.28 -45.41 -2.05
CA GLY A 70 20.06 -46.85 -2.21
C GLY A 70 21.38 -47.59 -2.30
#